data_AF-A0A2G9SD06-F1
#
_entry.id   AF-A0A2G9SD06-F1
#
_cell.length_a   1.000
_cell.length_b   1.000
_cell.length_c   1.000
_cell.angle_alpha   90.00
_cell.angle_beta   90.00
_cell.angle_gamma   90.00
#
_symmetry.space_group_name_H-M   'P 1'
#
loop_
_entity.id
_entity.type
_entity.pdbx_description
1 polymer ?
#
loop_
_entity_poly.entity_id
_entity_poly.type
_entity_poly.pdbx_seq_one_letter_code
_entity_poly.pdbx_strand_id
1 'polypeptide(L)'
;VFDILPQFGTLQPRESQVFSFTFYGHSDISAQARALCKVYGGPVYEVTLHGEASLVRYTLSTNDIDCGVQMFDQVAEVDIVLRNTGRVAFPFTVLTQSPESLYPLPGEPFIEPLSGNIPAGGEEILKVYYLPGVPEYFQKVIQLQVAHLEPESITLRGEGVFPRISLDLPRDITGNGRFESYLRMAEEKIQGEQCLDLKECDPSMDTLVLMELERLLIKKHASEQIEAG
;
A
#
# COMPACT_ATOMS: atom_id res chain seq x y z
N VAL A 1 13.49 15.50 30.88
CA VAL A 1 14.65 15.70 31.79
C VAL A 1 15.86 15.04 31.16
N PHE A 2 16.99 15.74 31.07
CA PHE A 2 18.24 15.15 30.58
C PHE A 2 19.05 14.56 31.74
N ASP A 3 19.70 13.44 31.50
CA ASP A 3 20.65 12.81 32.41
C ASP A 3 21.94 12.45 31.66
N ILE A 4 23.08 12.51 32.33
CA ILE A 4 24.41 12.26 31.76
C ILE A 4 25.17 11.32 32.70
N LEU A 5 25.58 10.17 32.19
CA LEU A 5 26.30 9.16 32.98
C LEU A 5 27.55 8.65 32.25
N PRO A 6 28.71 8.54 32.94
CA PRO A 6 28.96 9.05 34.29
C PRO A 6 29.03 10.59 34.30
N GLN A 7 28.77 11.23 35.44
CA GLN A 7 28.89 12.70 35.55
C GLN A 7 30.34 13.18 35.62
N PHE A 8 31.26 12.29 36.03
CA PHE A 8 32.69 12.58 36.21
C PHE A 8 33.52 11.37 35.79
N GLY A 9 34.78 11.59 35.44
CA GLY A 9 35.73 10.54 35.14
C GLY A 9 37.16 11.08 35.03
N THR A 10 38.11 10.16 35.00
CA THR A 10 39.54 10.45 34.90
C THR A 10 40.10 9.63 33.74
N LEU A 11 40.85 10.28 32.85
CA LEU A 11 41.47 9.66 31.69
C LEU A 11 42.98 9.72 31.79
N GLN A 12 43.65 8.59 31.56
CA GLN A 12 45.09 8.54 31.33
C GLN A 12 45.43 8.97 29.89
N PRO A 13 46.70 9.30 29.60
CA PRO A 13 47.12 9.62 28.25
C PRO A 13 46.75 8.51 27.26
N ARG A 14 46.07 8.89 26.17
CA ARG A 14 45.53 7.99 25.12
C ARG A 14 44.33 7.14 25.53
N GLU A 15 43.78 7.35 26.71
CA GLU A 15 42.53 6.71 27.14
C GLU A 15 41.31 7.45 26.55
N SER A 16 40.17 6.75 26.49
CA SER A 16 38.89 7.33 26.09
C SER A 16 37.79 6.79 26.99
N GLN A 17 36.81 7.63 27.32
CA GLN A 17 35.66 7.28 28.13
C GLN A 17 34.38 7.67 27.40
N VAL A 18 33.42 6.76 27.39
CA VAL A 18 32.11 6.97 26.78
C VAL A 18 31.17 7.57 27.82
N PHE A 19 30.43 8.59 27.41
CA PHE A 19 29.36 9.22 28.18
C PHE A 19 28.01 8.92 27.52
N SER A 20 27.05 8.49 28.31
CA SER A 20 25.67 8.26 27.88
C SER A 20 24.81 9.45 28.24
N PHE A 21 24.05 9.94 27.26
CA PHE A 21 23.08 11.02 27.43
C PHE A 21 21.68 10.44 27.29
N THR A 22 20.84 10.62 28.31
CA THR A 22 19.47 10.11 28.33
C THR A 22 18.48 11.26 28.40
N PHE A 23 17.41 11.19 27.63
CA PHE A 23 16.31 12.15 27.69
C PHE A 23 15.01 11.46 28.10
N TYR A 24 14.47 11.84 29.26
CA TYR A 24 13.17 11.42 29.74
C TYR A 24 12.11 12.44 29.32
N GLY A 25 11.48 12.20 28.17
CA GLY A 25 10.36 13.00 27.69
C GLY A 25 9.01 12.43 28.14
N HIS A 26 8.09 13.28 28.57
CA HIS A 26 6.66 12.97 28.63
C HIS A 26 5.99 13.46 27.32
N SER A 27 4.73 13.10 27.09
CA SER A 27 4.01 13.48 25.87
C SER A 27 4.08 15.00 25.59
N ASP A 28 4.38 15.35 24.35
CA ASP A 28 4.39 16.72 23.80
C ASP A 28 5.36 17.70 24.48
N ILE A 29 6.55 17.24 24.89
CA ILE A 29 7.62 18.07 25.44
C ILE A 29 8.77 18.26 24.45
N SER A 30 9.24 19.50 24.31
CA SER A 30 10.53 19.81 23.71
C SER A 30 11.41 20.46 24.79
N ALA A 31 12.66 20.04 24.88
CA ALA A 31 13.61 20.55 25.85
C ALA A 31 14.96 20.77 25.17
N GLN A 32 15.56 21.91 25.49
CA GLN A 32 16.92 22.23 25.12
C GLN A 32 17.73 22.48 26.39
N ALA A 33 18.92 21.91 26.47
CA ALA A 33 19.84 22.12 27.57
C ALA A 33 21.27 22.28 27.03
N ARG A 34 22.14 22.89 27.84
CA ARG A 34 23.58 23.00 27.55
C ARG A 34 24.33 22.27 28.66
N ALA A 35 25.02 21.19 28.31
CA ALA A 35 25.91 20.48 29.21
C ALA A 35 27.32 21.06 29.10
N LEU A 36 27.97 21.28 30.24
CA LEU A 36 29.32 21.85 30.31
C LEU A 36 30.28 20.78 30.81
N CYS A 37 31.22 20.38 29.95
CA CYS A 37 32.32 19.49 30.31
C CYS A 37 33.53 20.32 30.71
N LYS A 38 33.91 20.24 31.99
CA LYS A 38 35.07 20.95 32.53
C LYS A 38 36.24 19.99 32.65
N VAL A 39 37.34 20.29 31.96
CA VAL A 39 38.60 19.54 32.07
C VAL A 39 39.55 20.29 33.01
N TYR A 40 40.09 19.59 34.01
CA TYR A 40 41.03 20.21 34.95
C TYR A 40 42.30 20.69 34.22
N GLY A 41 42.62 21.97 34.34
CA GLY A 41 43.74 22.60 33.63
C GLY A 41 43.53 22.78 32.12
N GLY A 42 42.34 22.47 31.60
CA GLY A 42 41.99 22.58 30.19
C GLY A 42 40.80 23.54 29.94
N PRO A 43 40.35 23.66 28.68
CA PRO A 43 39.18 24.46 28.33
C PRO A 43 37.87 23.79 28.80
N VAL A 44 36.81 24.59 28.86
CA VAL A 44 35.45 24.09 29.08
C VAL A 44 34.81 23.83 27.72
N TYR A 45 34.32 22.60 27.53
CA TYR A 45 33.60 22.21 26.32
C TYR A 45 32.11 22.26 26.58
N GLU A 46 31.38 22.71 25.57
CA GLU A 46 29.94 22.83 25.65
C GLU A 46 29.28 21.85 24.69
N VAL A 47 28.28 21.14 25.20
CA VAL A 47 27.47 20.21 24.43
C VAL A 47 26.02 20.69 24.50
N THR A 48 25.45 21.05 23.35
CA THR A 48 24.03 21.41 23.27
C THR A 48 23.21 20.13 23.13
N LEU A 49 22.25 19.95 24.03
CA LEU A 49 21.32 18.82 24.05
C LEU A 49 19.96 19.30 23.59
N HIS A 50 19.37 18.58 22.64
CA HIS A 50 17.99 18.75 22.20
C HIS A 50 17.25 17.42 22.39
N GLY A 51 16.04 17.49 22.94
CA GLY A 51 15.24 16.32 23.27
C GLY A 51 13.78 16.64 23.04
N GLU A 52 13.11 15.78 22.29
CA GLU A 52 11.72 15.96 21.92
C GLU A 52 10.98 14.65 22.09
N ALA A 53 9.78 14.73 22.67
CA ALA A 53 8.86 13.61 22.77
C ALA A 53 7.46 14.11 22.42
N SER A 54 6.80 13.46 21.47
CA SER A 54 5.43 13.78 21.06
C SER A 54 4.63 12.50 20.89
N LEU A 55 3.30 12.62 20.96
CA LEU A 55 2.45 11.55 20.46
C LEU A 55 2.74 11.31 18.97
N VAL A 56 2.66 10.06 18.51
CA VAL A 56 2.69 9.75 17.08
C VAL A 56 1.44 10.32 16.44
N ARG A 57 1.62 11.22 15.46
CA ARG A 57 0.53 11.83 14.69
C ARG A 57 0.89 11.84 13.22
N TYR A 58 -0.03 11.37 12.39
CA TYR A 58 0.17 11.29 10.95
C TYR A 58 -1.15 11.48 10.21
N THR A 59 -1.06 11.68 8.90
CA THR A 59 -2.22 11.71 8.00
C THR A 59 -1.89 10.96 6.72
N LEU A 60 -2.86 10.24 6.18
CA LEU A 60 -2.82 9.67 4.83
C LEU A 60 -3.62 10.55 3.87
N SER A 61 -3.17 10.65 2.61
CA SER A 61 -3.92 11.36 1.56
C SER A 61 -5.27 10.69 1.26
N THR A 62 -5.32 9.36 1.33
CA THR A 62 -6.54 8.56 1.23
C THR A 62 -6.34 7.19 1.88
N ASN A 63 -7.45 6.61 2.37
CA ASN A 63 -7.52 5.22 2.84
C ASN A 63 -8.34 4.33 1.89
N ASP A 64 -8.83 4.91 0.80
CA ASP A 64 -9.63 4.25 -0.23
C ASP A 64 -9.09 4.68 -1.60
N ILE A 65 -8.51 3.71 -2.31
CA ILE A 65 -8.01 3.88 -3.67
C ILE A 65 -9.03 3.27 -4.61
N ASP A 66 -9.61 4.11 -5.46
CA ASP A 66 -10.46 3.71 -6.57
C ASP A 66 -9.66 3.80 -7.87
N CYS A 67 -9.29 2.64 -8.42
CA CYS A 67 -8.63 2.52 -9.72
C CYS A 67 -9.62 2.69 -10.90
N GLY A 68 -10.93 2.74 -10.63
CA GLY A 68 -11.96 2.78 -11.65
C GLY A 68 -11.89 1.57 -12.58
N VAL A 69 -12.15 1.82 -13.86
CA VAL A 69 -12.11 0.80 -14.93
C VAL A 69 -10.72 0.76 -15.54
N GLN A 70 -10.03 -0.38 -15.43
CA GLN A 70 -8.66 -0.57 -15.90
C GLN A 70 -8.53 -1.86 -16.71
N MET A 71 -7.64 -1.88 -17.71
CA MET A 71 -7.33 -3.10 -18.45
C MET A 71 -6.78 -4.18 -17.50
N PHE A 72 -7.37 -5.39 -17.54
CA PHE A 72 -7.05 -6.46 -16.59
C PHE A 72 -5.60 -6.97 -16.67
N ASP A 73 -4.96 -6.76 -17.81
CA ASP A 73 -3.59 -7.17 -18.15
C ASP A 73 -2.56 -6.03 -18.01
N GLN A 74 -2.98 -4.87 -17.48
CA GLN A 74 -2.12 -3.71 -17.26
C GLN A 74 -2.02 -3.35 -15.77
N VAL A 75 -0.86 -2.85 -15.38
CA VAL A 75 -0.61 -2.37 -14.01
C VAL A 75 -1.19 -0.97 -13.85
N ALA A 76 -2.05 -0.78 -12.85
CA ALA A 76 -2.44 0.54 -12.35
C ALA A 76 -1.39 1.06 -11.37
N GLU A 77 -1.08 2.36 -11.42
CA GLU A 77 -0.18 3.05 -10.48
C GLU A 77 -0.95 4.18 -9.79
N VAL A 78 -0.89 4.23 -8.45
CA VAL A 78 -1.51 5.27 -7.62
C VAL A 78 -0.57 5.63 -6.49
N ASP A 79 -0.37 6.93 -6.25
CA ASP A 79 0.45 7.43 -5.16
C ASP A 79 -0.41 7.75 -3.92
N ILE A 80 0.01 7.28 -2.74
CA ILE A 80 -0.53 7.69 -1.43
C ILE A 80 0.55 8.50 -0.70
N VAL A 81 0.15 9.60 -0.06
CA VAL A 81 1.07 10.41 0.75
C VAL A 81 0.85 10.10 2.22
N LEU A 82 1.89 9.61 2.89
CA LEU A 82 1.95 9.43 4.33
C LEU A 82 2.73 10.60 4.95
N ARG A 83 2.06 11.40 5.78
CA ARG A 83 2.65 12.60 6.38
C ARG A 83 2.83 12.46 7.88
N ASN A 84 4.01 12.76 8.39
CA ASN A 84 4.25 12.93 9.82
C ASN A 84 3.80 14.34 10.25
N THR A 85 2.73 14.43 11.03
CA THR A 85 2.25 15.69 11.62
C THR A 85 2.69 15.88 13.07
N GLY A 86 3.42 14.89 13.61
CA GLY A 86 4.08 14.95 14.90
C GLY A 86 5.45 15.64 14.84
N ARG A 87 6.15 15.62 15.98
CA ARG A 87 7.46 16.27 16.14
C ARG A 87 8.62 15.30 16.26
N VAL A 88 8.33 14.00 16.30
CA VAL A 88 9.33 12.94 16.38
C VAL A 88 9.21 12.08 15.13
N ALA A 89 10.36 11.72 14.58
CA ALA A 89 10.41 10.83 13.43
C ALA A 89 9.88 9.44 13.82
N PHE A 90 9.16 8.78 12.92
CA PHE A 90 8.63 7.45 13.17
C PHE A 90 8.86 6.52 11.97
N PRO A 91 9.01 5.20 12.21
CA PRO A 91 9.06 4.23 11.13
C PRO A 91 7.66 3.91 10.60
N PHE A 92 7.57 3.48 9.35
CA PHE A 92 6.41 2.81 8.80
C PHE A 92 6.84 1.51 8.09
N THR A 93 5.90 0.56 7.98
CA THR A 93 6.09 -0.70 7.27
C THR A 93 4.77 -1.16 6.65
N VAL A 94 4.81 -1.65 5.41
CA VAL A 94 3.67 -2.30 4.75
C VAL A 94 3.70 -3.79 5.06
N LEU A 95 2.61 -4.32 5.63
CA LEU A 95 2.52 -5.70 6.12
C LEU A 95 1.90 -6.68 5.10
N THR A 96 1.14 -6.19 4.13
CA THR A 96 0.42 -7.04 3.15
C THR A 96 1.34 -7.67 2.11
N GLN A 97 2.50 -7.07 1.85
CA GLN A 97 3.43 -7.51 0.81
C GLN A 97 4.63 -8.25 1.42
N SER A 98 5.06 -9.32 0.77
CA SER A 98 6.30 -10.00 1.14
C SER A 98 7.53 -9.14 0.78
N PRO A 99 8.58 -9.10 1.62
CA PRO A 99 9.79 -8.35 1.31
C PRO A 99 10.59 -8.94 0.13
N GLU A 100 10.26 -10.17 -0.29
CA GLU A 100 10.89 -10.86 -1.44
C GLU A 100 10.19 -10.54 -2.77
N SER A 101 9.01 -9.89 -2.74
CA SER A 101 8.30 -9.47 -3.95
C SER A 101 9.13 -8.40 -4.68
N LEU A 102 9.54 -8.70 -5.92
CA LEU A 102 10.35 -7.81 -6.76
C LEU A 102 9.53 -7.06 -7.81
N TYR A 103 8.31 -7.51 -8.09
CA TYR A 103 7.44 -6.94 -9.11
C TYR A 103 5.96 -7.19 -8.77
N PRO A 104 5.02 -6.38 -9.30
CA PRO A 104 3.59 -6.58 -9.10
C PRO A 104 3.12 -7.92 -9.68
N LEU A 105 2.55 -8.78 -8.83
CA LEU A 105 1.92 -10.03 -9.25
C LEU A 105 0.42 -9.82 -9.51
N PRO A 106 -0.17 -10.55 -10.47
CA PRO A 106 -1.61 -10.52 -10.71
C PRO A 106 -2.42 -10.80 -9.43
N GLY A 107 -3.35 -9.91 -9.09
CA GLY A 107 -4.25 -10.05 -7.94
C GLY A 107 -3.64 -9.69 -6.58
N GLU A 108 -2.38 -9.29 -6.53
CA GLU A 108 -1.67 -8.88 -5.31
C GLU A 108 -1.25 -7.39 -5.40
N PRO A 109 -1.57 -6.56 -4.39
CA PRO A 109 -1.09 -5.19 -4.36
C PRO A 109 0.42 -5.16 -4.12
N PHE A 110 1.11 -4.30 -4.87
CA PHE A 110 2.55 -4.08 -4.74
C PHE A 110 2.83 -2.62 -4.36
N ILE A 111 3.62 -2.37 -3.32
CA ILE A 111 3.85 -1.05 -2.72
C ILE A 111 5.35 -0.78 -2.59
N GLU A 112 5.76 0.41 -3.01
CA GLU A 112 7.13 0.91 -2.82
C GLU A 112 7.13 2.35 -2.29
N PRO A 113 7.93 2.67 -1.27
CA PRO A 113 8.77 1.77 -0.47
C PRO A 113 7.96 0.91 0.53
N LEU A 114 8.47 -0.29 0.85
CA LEU A 114 7.86 -1.19 1.85
C LEU A 114 8.03 -0.74 3.30
N SER A 115 9.09 0.03 3.57
CA SER A 115 9.36 0.56 4.90
C SER A 115 10.24 1.79 4.79
N GLY A 116 10.21 2.61 5.82
CA GLY A 116 11.03 3.81 5.89
C GLY A 116 10.89 4.51 7.23
N ASN A 117 11.52 5.67 7.35
CA ASN A 117 11.43 6.51 8.54
C ASN A 117 11.10 7.94 8.12
N ILE A 118 9.99 8.48 8.62
CA ILE A 118 9.49 9.78 8.21
C ILE A 118 9.89 10.82 9.26
N PRO A 119 10.71 11.81 8.90
CA PRO A 119 11.14 12.86 9.83
C PRO A 119 9.95 13.69 10.31
N ALA A 120 10.13 14.42 11.39
CA ALA A 120 9.13 15.35 11.92
C ALA A 120 8.69 16.36 10.84
N GLY A 121 7.37 16.48 10.61
CA GLY A 121 6.82 17.34 9.57
C GLY A 121 7.06 16.86 8.13
N GLY A 122 7.74 15.72 7.94
CA GLY A 122 8.04 15.14 6.63
C GLY A 122 6.88 14.36 6.03
N GLU A 123 7.04 14.00 4.76
CA GLU A 123 6.09 13.25 3.96
C GLU A 123 6.84 12.16 3.18
N GLU A 124 6.21 11.00 3.03
CA GLU A 124 6.69 9.89 2.20
C GLU A 124 5.60 9.51 1.20
N ILE A 125 6.00 9.26 -0.05
CA ILE A 125 5.08 8.83 -1.12
C ILE A 125 5.17 7.31 -1.24
N LEU A 126 4.05 6.63 -0.97
CA LEU A 126 3.88 5.20 -1.18
C LEU A 126 3.26 4.98 -2.56
N LYS A 127 4.05 4.45 -3.49
CA LYS A 127 3.58 4.06 -4.83
C LYS A 127 2.89 2.72 -4.75
N VAL A 128 1.60 2.69 -5.06
CA VAL A 128 0.77 1.49 -5.07
C VAL A 128 0.56 1.05 -6.51
N TYR A 129 0.95 -0.18 -6.79
CA TYR A 129 0.80 -0.85 -8.06
C TYR A 129 -0.17 -2.01 -7.93
N TYR A 130 -1.03 -2.18 -8.93
CA TYR A 130 -1.95 -3.31 -8.94
C TYR A 130 -2.21 -3.82 -10.35
N LEU A 131 -2.02 -5.12 -10.54
CA LEU A 131 -2.35 -5.85 -11.76
C LEU A 131 -3.59 -6.70 -11.49
N PRO A 132 -4.77 -6.41 -12.07
CA PRO A 132 -5.97 -7.17 -11.79
C PRO A 132 -5.86 -8.66 -12.14
N GLY A 133 -5.20 -9.00 -13.25
CA GLY A 133 -4.97 -10.37 -13.70
C GLY A 133 -6.20 -11.05 -14.30
N VAL A 134 -7.41 -10.65 -13.92
CA VAL A 134 -8.68 -11.17 -14.45
C VAL A 134 -9.68 -10.03 -14.67
N PRO A 135 -10.59 -10.13 -15.66
CA PRO A 135 -11.56 -9.08 -15.96
C PRO A 135 -12.78 -9.14 -15.02
N GLU A 136 -12.55 -8.82 -13.74
CA GLU A 136 -13.58 -8.78 -12.71
C GLU A 136 -13.42 -7.53 -11.82
N TYR A 137 -14.46 -7.23 -11.04
CA TYR A 137 -14.34 -6.35 -9.90
C TYR A 137 -13.34 -6.94 -8.90
N PHE A 138 -12.45 -6.09 -8.40
CA PHE A 138 -11.49 -6.45 -7.37
C PHE A 138 -11.58 -5.50 -6.19
N GLN A 139 -11.33 -6.06 -5.00
CA GLN A 139 -11.14 -5.31 -3.77
C GLN A 139 -10.07 -5.98 -2.93
N LYS A 140 -9.04 -5.23 -2.55
CA LYS A 140 -7.89 -5.68 -1.77
C LYS A 140 -7.66 -4.74 -0.60
N VAL A 141 -7.03 -5.25 0.45
CA VAL A 141 -6.72 -4.48 1.66
C VAL A 141 -5.22 -4.50 1.89
N ILE A 142 -4.64 -3.31 2.00
CA ILE A 142 -3.24 -3.07 2.33
C ILE A 142 -3.17 -2.69 3.81
N GLN A 143 -2.31 -3.36 4.58
CA GLN A 143 -2.09 -3.12 6.00
C GLN A 143 -0.82 -2.29 6.17
N LEU A 144 -0.97 -1.08 6.69
CA LEU A 144 0.12 -0.14 6.93
C LEU A 144 0.37 0.00 8.43
N GLN A 145 1.54 -0.43 8.88
CA GLN A 145 2.00 -0.24 10.25
C GLN A 145 2.70 1.11 10.37
N VAL A 146 2.18 2.00 11.21
CA VAL A 146 2.82 3.29 11.53
C VAL A 146 3.29 3.28 12.98
N ALA A 147 4.60 3.38 13.20
CA ALA A 147 5.23 3.33 14.51
C ALA A 147 4.77 2.10 15.32
N HIS A 148 4.32 2.33 16.56
CA HIS A 148 3.79 1.34 17.49
C HIS A 148 2.25 1.36 17.57
N LEU A 149 1.59 2.06 16.65
CA LEU A 149 0.12 2.14 16.59
C LEU A 149 -0.45 0.84 16.00
N GLU A 150 -1.77 0.66 16.07
CA GLU A 150 -2.41 -0.46 15.37
C GLU A 150 -2.28 -0.28 13.85
N PRO A 151 -2.13 -1.38 13.07
CA PRO A 151 -2.09 -1.30 11.61
C PRO A 151 -3.33 -0.63 11.04
N GLU A 152 -3.13 0.33 10.13
CA GLU A 152 -4.20 0.99 9.40
C GLU A 152 -4.48 0.26 8.07
N SER A 153 -5.76 0.10 7.75
CA SER A 153 -6.21 -0.59 6.53
C SER A 153 -6.51 0.41 5.42
N ILE A 154 -5.84 0.24 4.28
CA ILE A 154 -6.10 0.98 3.05
C ILE A 154 -6.81 0.03 2.07
N THR A 155 -7.97 0.43 1.56
CA THR A 155 -8.76 -0.36 0.61
C THR A 155 -8.38 0.04 -0.82
N LEU A 156 -8.12 -0.94 -1.67
CA LEU A 156 -7.87 -0.78 -3.10
C LEU A 156 -8.99 -1.48 -3.86
N ARG A 157 -9.68 -0.76 -4.76
CA ARG A 157 -10.80 -1.30 -5.53
C ARG A 157 -10.81 -0.81 -6.97
N GLY A 158 -11.49 -1.55 -7.82
CA GLY A 158 -11.67 -1.21 -9.23
C GLY A 158 -12.26 -2.37 -10.02
N GLU A 159 -12.31 -2.20 -11.33
CA GLU A 159 -12.85 -3.20 -12.26
C GLU A 159 -11.84 -3.47 -13.38
N GLY A 160 -11.45 -4.74 -13.52
CA GLY A 160 -10.66 -5.22 -14.64
C GLY A 160 -11.54 -5.40 -15.88
N VAL A 161 -11.17 -4.76 -16.99
CA VAL A 161 -11.86 -4.90 -18.29
C VAL A 161 -10.90 -5.35 -19.37
N PHE A 162 -11.44 -5.75 -20.52
CA PHE A 162 -10.69 -6.18 -21.68
C PHE A 162 -11.31 -5.59 -22.96
N PRO A 163 -10.52 -5.36 -24.01
CA PRO A 163 -11.05 -4.86 -25.28
C PRO A 163 -11.94 -5.91 -25.94
N ARG A 164 -13.06 -5.48 -26.52
CA ARG A 164 -13.99 -6.33 -27.28
C ARG A 164 -14.10 -5.86 -28.72
N ILE A 165 -14.27 -6.80 -29.63
CA ILE A 165 -14.51 -6.54 -31.05
C ILE A 165 -15.84 -7.19 -31.41
N SER A 166 -16.78 -6.40 -31.91
CA SER A 166 -18.02 -6.92 -32.48
C SER A 166 -17.87 -7.03 -33.99
N LEU A 167 -18.06 -8.25 -34.51
CA LEU A 167 -18.06 -8.53 -35.93
C LEU A 167 -19.46 -9.02 -36.31
N ASP A 168 -19.94 -8.56 -37.46
CA ASP A 168 -21.21 -8.96 -38.10
C ASP A 168 -21.09 -10.30 -38.85
N LEU A 169 -20.24 -11.20 -38.33
CA LEU A 169 -20.00 -12.52 -38.89
C LEU A 169 -20.84 -13.58 -38.16
N PRO A 170 -21.35 -14.60 -38.87
CA PRO A 170 -22.04 -15.71 -38.23
C PRO A 170 -21.08 -16.43 -37.27
N ARG A 171 -21.46 -16.51 -35.99
CA ARG A 171 -20.68 -17.20 -34.95
C ARG A 171 -21.16 -18.64 -34.84
N ASP A 172 -20.31 -19.59 -35.18
CA ASP A 172 -20.60 -21.03 -35.03
C ASP A 172 -20.21 -21.51 -33.63
N ILE A 173 -21.04 -21.16 -32.64
CA ILE A 173 -20.81 -21.47 -31.22
C ILE A 173 -21.53 -22.77 -30.80
N THR A 174 -22.61 -23.10 -31.51
CA THR A 174 -23.47 -24.26 -31.28
C THR A 174 -22.81 -25.58 -31.68
N GLY A 175 -22.79 -26.58 -30.80
CA GLY A 175 -22.20 -27.90 -31.07
C GLY A 175 -20.71 -28.02 -30.72
N ASN A 176 -20.08 -26.97 -30.20
CA ASN A 176 -18.75 -27.05 -29.61
C ASN A 176 -18.86 -27.24 -28.10
N GLY A 177 -18.63 -28.47 -27.64
CA GLY A 177 -18.79 -28.86 -26.23
C GLY A 177 -17.91 -28.08 -25.24
N ARG A 178 -16.87 -27.35 -25.69
CA ARG A 178 -16.11 -26.45 -24.81
C ARG A 178 -16.85 -25.17 -24.48
N PHE A 179 -17.72 -24.66 -25.36
CA PHE A 179 -18.43 -23.40 -25.18
C PHE A 179 -19.80 -23.60 -24.51
N GLU A 180 -20.44 -24.76 -24.69
CA GLU A 180 -21.78 -25.04 -24.16
C GLU A 180 -21.89 -24.85 -22.63
N SER A 181 -20.85 -25.26 -21.89
CA SER A 181 -20.82 -25.09 -20.43
C SER A 181 -20.75 -23.61 -20.02
N TYR A 182 -19.92 -22.81 -20.70
CA TYR A 182 -19.78 -21.37 -20.42
C TYR A 182 -20.99 -20.56 -20.93
N LEU A 183 -21.60 -20.98 -22.03
CA LEU A 183 -22.85 -20.38 -22.54
C LEU A 183 -23.96 -20.50 -21.50
N ARG A 184 -24.16 -21.71 -20.95
CA ARG A 184 -25.15 -21.93 -19.89
C ARG A 184 -24.87 -21.07 -18.66
N MET A 185 -23.61 -20.98 -18.23
CA MET A 185 -23.22 -20.13 -17.10
C MET A 185 -23.49 -18.64 -17.37
N ALA A 186 -23.23 -18.17 -18.59
CA ALA A 186 -23.50 -16.80 -19.00
C ALA A 186 -25.00 -16.49 -19.01
N GLU A 187 -25.82 -17.38 -19.57
CA GLU A 187 -27.28 -17.25 -19.58
C GLU A 187 -27.85 -17.17 -18.16
N GLU A 188 -27.44 -18.07 -17.27
CA GLU A 188 -27.88 -18.11 -15.86
C GLU A 188 -27.55 -16.80 -15.14
N LYS A 189 -26.36 -16.25 -15.37
CA LYS A 189 -25.91 -15.01 -14.71
C LYS A 189 -26.67 -13.78 -15.21
N ILE A 190 -26.82 -13.64 -16.53
CA ILE A 190 -27.57 -12.52 -17.12
C ILE A 190 -29.06 -12.58 -16.72
N GLN A 191 -29.66 -13.77 -16.65
CA GLN A 191 -31.04 -13.93 -16.16
C GLN A 191 -31.18 -13.55 -14.67
N GLY A 192 -30.15 -13.79 -13.85
CA GLY A 192 -30.13 -13.39 -12.44
C GLY A 192 -29.99 -11.88 -12.20
N GLU A 193 -29.31 -11.16 -13.11
CA GLU A 193 -29.02 -9.72 -13.00
C GLU A 193 -30.21 -8.82 -13.45
N GLN A 194 -31.19 -9.36 -14.17
CA GLN A 194 -32.36 -8.64 -14.72
C GLN A 194 -33.39 -8.09 -13.71
N CYS A 195 -33.13 -8.14 -12.40
CA CYS A 195 -34.05 -7.58 -11.39
C CYS A 195 -33.90 -6.05 -11.18
N LEU A 196 -33.02 -5.36 -11.92
CA LEU A 196 -32.75 -3.93 -11.76
C LEU A 196 -32.74 -3.18 -13.11
N ASP A 197 -33.83 -2.44 -13.37
CA ASP A 197 -34.08 -1.33 -14.31
C ASP A 197 -33.37 -1.28 -15.69
N LEU A 198 -34.13 -1.48 -16.77
CA LEU A 198 -33.70 -1.32 -18.17
C LEU A 198 -34.00 0.11 -18.70
N LYS A 199 -33.03 0.71 -19.40
CA LYS A 199 -33.20 1.94 -20.22
C LYS A 199 -33.11 1.59 -21.72
N GLU A 200 -33.75 2.40 -22.56
CA GLU A 200 -33.98 2.17 -24.01
C GLU A 200 -32.73 2.07 -24.93
N CYS A 201 -31.52 1.94 -24.39
CA CYS A 201 -30.28 1.82 -25.17
C CYS A 201 -29.48 0.54 -24.86
N ASP A 202 -30.07 -0.41 -24.12
CA ASP A 202 -29.38 -1.62 -23.70
C ASP A 202 -29.15 -2.62 -24.85
N PRO A 203 -27.97 -3.26 -24.92
CA PRO A 203 -27.67 -4.29 -25.91
C PRO A 203 -28.65 -5.47 -25.83
N SER A 204 -28.88 -6.17 -26.94
CA SER A 204 -29.80 -7.32 -26.96
C SER A 204 -29.38 -8.38 -25.94
N MET A 205 -30.34 -9.17 -25.47
CA MET A 205 -30.06 -10.28 -24.54
C MET A 205 -28.99 -11.23 -25.06
N ASP A 206 -29.05 -11.58 -26.34
CA ASP A 206 -28.05 -12.42 -26.98
C ASP A 206 -26.65 -11.77 -26.93
N THR A 207 -26.58 -10.44 -27.05
CA THR A 207 -25.33 -9.68 -26.96
C THR A 207 -24.78 -9.70 -25.54
N LEU A 208 -25.62 -9.54 -24.51
CA LEU A 208 -25.22 -9.60 -23.09
C LEU A 208 -24.69 -10.99 -22.71
N VAL A 209 -25.37 -12.04 -23.13
CA VAL A 209 -24.92 -13.43 -22.90
C VAL A 209 -23.57 -13.67 -23.56
N LEU A 210 -23.40 -13.20 -24.79
CA LEU A 210 -22.15 -13.36 -25.54
C LEU A 210 -20.99 -12.59 -24.93
N MET A 211 -21.26 -11.38 -24.43
CA MET A 211 -20.31 -10.57 -23.67
C MET A 211 -19.85 -11.28 -22.40
N GLU A 212 -20.77 -11.89 -21.65
CA GLU A 212 -20.44 -12.63 -20.44
C GLU A 212 -19.70 -13.94 -20.76
N LEU A 213 -20.06 -14.64 -21.85
CA LEU A 213 -19.31 -15.79 -22.36
C LEU A 213 -17.84 -15.44 -22.60
N GLU A 214 -17.57 -14.37 -23.35
CA GLU A 214 -16.21 -13.90 -23.63
C GLU A 214 -15.45 -13.57 -22.35
N ARG A 215 -16.10 -12.91 -21.37
CA ARG A 215 -15.51 -12.61 -20.07
C ARG A 215 -15.11 -13.87 -19.30
N LEU A 216 -15.99 -14.88 -19.26
CA LEU A 216 -15.73 -16.15 -18.58
C LEU A 216 -14.58 -16.93 -19.22
N LEU A 217 -14.48 -16.92 -20.56
CA LEU A 217 -13.40 -17.56 -21.29
C LEU A 217 -12.05 -16.90 -21.00
N ILE A 218 -11.99 -15.57 -21.04
CA ILE A 218 -10.78 -14.81 -20.73
C ILE A 218 -10.38 -15.00 -19.28
N LYS A 219 -11.35 -14.93 -18.35
CA LYS A 219 -11.09 -15.21 -16.93
C LYS A 219 -10.43 -16.57 -16.75
N LYS A 220 -11.00 -17.63 -17.35
CA LYS A 220 -10.44 -18.98 -17.24
C LYS A 220 -9.00 -19.02 -17.74
N HIS A 221 -8.75 -18.46 -18.93
CA HIS A 221 -7.43 -18.47 -19.52
C HIS A 221 -6.41 -17.71 -18.67
N ALA A 222 -6.79 -16.54 -18.14
CA ALA A 222 -5.92 -15.74 -17.31
C ALA A 222 -5.63 -16.43 -15.96
N SER A 223 -6.63 -17.07 -15.33
CA SER A 223 -6.41 -17.88 -14.12
C SER A 223 -5.44 -19.05 -14.36
N GLU A 224 -5.57 -19.76 -15.50
CA GLU A 224 -4.64 -20.83 -15.87
C GLU A 224 -3.20 -20.33 -16.05
N GLN A 225 -3.01 -19.13 -16.60
CA GLN A 225 -1.68 -18.52 -16.73
C GLN A 225 -1.07 -18.12 -15.38
N ILE A 226 -1.89 -17.62 -14.45
CA ILE A 226 -1.45 -17.25 -13.10
C ILE A 226 -1.05 -18.51 -12.32
N GLU A 227 -1.77 -19.63 -12.47
CA GLU A 227 -1.43 -20.89 -11.80
C GLU A 227 -0.18 -21.60 -12.38
N ALA A 228 0.16 -21.31 -13.64
CA ALA A 228 1.26 -21.94 -14.35
C ALA A 228 2.63 -21.24 -14.19
N GLY A 229 2.64 -19.99 -13.70
CA GLY A 229 3.84 -19.17 -13.50
C GLY A 229 4.37 -19.26 -12.07
#